data_AF-A0A7W0T9B8-F1
#
_entry.id   AF-A0A7W0T9B8-F1
#
_cell.length_a   1.000
_cell.length_b   1.000
_cell.length_c   1.000
_cell.angle_alpha   90.00
_cell.angle_beta   90.00
_cell.angle_gamma   90.00
#
_symmetry.space_group_name_H-M   'P 1'
#
loop_
_entity.id
_entity.type
_entity.pdbx_description
1 polymer ?
#
loop_
_entity_poly.entity_id
_entity_poly.type
_entity_poly.pdbx_seq_one_letter_code
_entity_poly.pdbx_strand_id
1 'polypeptide(L)'
;LDVALDHDKPSTALRAYYNLSDSLSHVDRYEDADTCVRDGLAFARRVGDRRYELQFLAQTYPLFALGKWDELLDWATALPEENWIDSRLVFGTVAGVNVIVNVYRGDLEEAARLSSMLAEMGSSADAQERSGHACGRSRLLLAQGDAAGALHLAETVLVTGEEMGFTQEYVKEAFVAALEAAAQLRDAAKAEELVALIDALPPGNLPQFLQAVSMRFRAWLAHVKGESEAAERLFKRASSLYRELAMPFYLAATTLEYAEWLEHQGRQEDATPLVSEAREIFERLGAAPWLERAERISVAAQMTA
;
A
#
# COMPACT_ATOMS: atom_id res chain seq x y z
N LEU A 1 -16.04 -22.98 -0.05
CA LEU A 1 -17.00 -22.01 -0.59
C LEU A 1 -18.10 -22.75 -1.35
N ASP A 2 -17.74 -23.52 -2.37
CA ASP A 2 -18.67 -24.29 -3.22
C ASP A 2 -19.65 -25.14 -2.42
N VAL A 3 -19.17 -25.89 -1.42
CA VAL A 3 -20.03 -26.68 -0.52
C VAL A 3 -21.12 -25.84 0.17
N ALA A 4 -20.84 -24.58 0.54
CA ALA A 4 -21.84 -23.72 1.17
C ALA A 4 -22.86 -23.18 0.16
N LEU A 5 -22.43 -22.93 -1.08
CA LEU A 5 -23.31 -22.53 -2.19
C LEU A 5 -24.21 -23.70 -2.62
N ASP A 6 -23.63 -24.89 -2.79
CA ASP A 6 -24.32 -26.12 -3.19
C ASP A 6 -25.38 -26.57 -2.17
N HIS A 7 -25.20 -26.22 -0.90
CA HIS A 7 -26.13 -26.55 0.19
C HIS A 7 -27.03 -25.39 0.63
N ASP A 8 -27.09 -24.30 -0.14
CA ASP A 8 -27.91 -23.11 0.12
C ASP A 8 -27.76 -22.59 1.57
N LYS A 9 -26.51 -22.32 1.97
CA LYS A 9 -26.17 -21.74 3.28
C LYS A 9 -25.61 -20.32 3.13
N PRO A 10 -26.46 -19.30 2.91
CA PRO A 10 -26.02 -17.95 2.58
C PRO A 10 -25.01 -17.34 3.56
N SER A 11 -25.25 -17.45 4.86
CA SER A 11 -24.34 -16.90 5.89
C SER A 11 -22.96 -17.56 5.88
N THR A 12 -22.90 -18.86 5.56
CA THR A 12 -21.64 -19.60 5.48
C THR A 12 -20.88 -19.25 4.21
N ALA A 13 -21.59 -19.08 3.09
CA ALA A 13 -21.00 -18.66 1.83
C ALA A 13 -20.45 -17.23 1.92
N LEU A 14 -21.18 -16.28 2.51
CA LEU A 14 -20.71 -14.90 2.71
C LEU A 14 -19.43 -14.84 3.55
N ARG A 15 -19.38 -15.56 4.67
CA ARG A 15 -18.16 -15.67 5.48
C ARG A 15 -17.01 -16.32 4.70
N ALA A 16 -17.30 -17.33 3.88
CA ALA A 16 -16.27 -17.99 3.09
C ALA A 16 -15.70 -17.08 2.00
N TYR A 17 -16.53 -16.29 1.32
CA TYR A 17 -16.07 -15.25 0.40
C TYR A 17 -15.17 -14.24 1.12
N TYR A 18 -15.65 -13.66 2.23
CA TYR A 18 -14.90 -12.66 2.98
C TYR A 18 -13.53 -13.14 3.46
N ASN A 19 -13.46 -14.37 3.99
CA ASN A 19 -12.20 -14.92 4.47
C ASN A 19 -11.26 -15.31 3.32
N LEU A 20 -11.82 -15.76 2.20
CA LEU A 20 -11.02 -16.14 1.03
C LEU A 20 -10.37 -14.92 0.38
N SER A 21 -11.11 -13.81 0.22
CA SER A 21 -10.55 -12.57 -0.30
C SER A 21 -9.44 -12.02 0.59
N ASP A 22 -9.64 -11.99 1.91
CA ASP A 22 -8.60 -11.59 2.89
C ASP A 22 -7.34 -12.47 2.80
N SER A 23 -7.54 -13.80 2.75
CA SER A 23 -6.42 -14.74 2.61
C SER A 23 -5.67 -14.58 1.28
N LEU A 24 -6.37 -14.24 0.20
CA LEU A 24 -5.76 -13.98 -1.12
C LEU A 24 -4.94 -12.69 -1.10
N SER A 25 -5.41 -11.63 -0.44
CA SER A 25 -4.64 -10.39 -0.23
C SER A 25 -3.38 -10.63 0.61
N HIS A 26 -3.43 -11.49 1.63
CA HIS A 26 -2.26 -11.83 2.45
C HIS A 26 -1.13 -12.44 1.62
N VAL A 27 -1.46 -13.21 0.58
CA VAL A 27 -0.50 -13.88 -0.32
C VAL A 27 -0.31 -13.18 -1.67
N ASP A 28 -0.65 -11.89 -1.74
CA ASP A 28 -0.45 -11.00 -2.90
C ASP A 28 -1.22 -11.41 -4.17
N ARG A 29 -2.31 -12.16 -4.04
CA ARG A 29 -3.20 -12.54 -5.15
C ARG A 29 -4.33 -11.53 -5.32
N TYR A 30 -3.98 -10.28 -5.61
CA TYR A 30 -4.92 -9.15 -5.58
C TYR A 30 -6.04 -9.23 -6.62
N GLU A 31 -5.79 -9.74 -7.84
CA GLU A 31 -6.83 -9.91 -8.87
C GLU A 31 -7.88 -10.96 -8.46
N ASP A 32 -7.42 -12.06 -7.86
CA ASP A 32 -8.30 -13.10 -7.33
C ASP A 32 -9.08 -12.59 -6.10
N ALA A 33 -8.41 -11.82 -5.24
CA ALA A 33 -9.04 -11.19 -4.08
C ALA A 33 -10.16 -10.23 -4.53
N ASP A 34 -9.90 -9.34 -5.49
CA ASP A 34 -10.90 -8.42 -6.07
C ASP A 34 -12.09 -9.18 -6.66
N THR A 35 -11.83 -10.24 -7.43
CA THR A 35 -12.90 -11.11 -7.95
C THR A 35 -13.75 -11.69 -6.82
N CYS A 36 -13.10 -12.22 -5.78
CA CYS A 36 -13.76 -12.82 -4.63
C CYS A 36 -14.60 -11.80 -3.83
N VAL A 37 -14.10 -10.57 -3.64
CA VAL A 37 -14.83 -9.48 -2.99
C VAL A 37 -16.08 -9.11 -3.80
N ARG A 38 -15.96 -8.98 -5.13
CA ARG A 38 -17.09 -8.65 -6.00
C ARG A 38 -18.17 -9.71 -6.01
N ASP A 39 -17.78 -10.98 -6.10
CA ASP A 39 -18.71 -12.11 -6.03
C ASP A 39 -19.42 -12.16 -4.68
N GLY A 40 -18.67 -11.96 -3.59
CA GLY A 40 -19.21 -11.84 -2.24
C GLY A 40 -20.19 -10.68 -2.08
N LEU A 41 -19.84 -9.50 -2.60
CA LEU A 41 -20.70 -8.30 -2.58
C LEU A 41 -21.99 -8.51 -3.37
N ALA A 42 -21.89 -9.05 -4.58
CA ALA A 42 -23.06 -9.39 -5.40
C ALA A 42 -23.95 -10.41 -4.72
N PHE A 43 -23.36 -11.42 -4.07
CA PHE A 43 -24.09 -12.42 -3.31
C PHE A 43 -24.79 -11.82 -2.07
N ALA A 44 -24.10 -10.97 -1.31
CA ALA A 44 -24.66 -10.27 -0.14
C ALA A 44 -25.91 -9.45 -0.52
N ARG A 45 -25.82 -8.70 -1.63
CA ARG A 45 -26.96 -7.94 -2.17
C ARG A 45 -28.11 -8.84 -2.59
N ARG A 46 -27.81 -9.96 -3.29
CA ARG A 46 -28.82 -10.92 -3.74
C ARG A 46 -29.61 -11.52 -2.58
N VAL A 47 -28.96 -11.82 -1.46
CA VAL A 47 -29.61 -12.41 -0.28
C VAL A 47 -30.08 -11.38 0.75
N GLY A 48 -29.88 -10.09 0.49
CA GLY A 48 -30.32 -8.99 1.35
C GLY A 48 -29.52 -8.85 2.66
N ASP A 49 -28.28 -9.34 2.72
CA ASP A 49 -27.43 -9.25 3.92
C ASP A 49 -26.65 -7.93 3.93
N ARG A 50 -27.24 -6.90 4.55
CA ARG A 50 -26.63 -5.57 4.64
C ARG A 50 -25.31 -5.55 5.42
N ARG A 51 -25.16 -6.43 6.40
CA ARG A 51 -23.94 -6.50 7.22
C ARG A 51 -22.76 -6.98 6.39
N TYR A 52 -22.95 -8.03 5.59
CA TYR A 52 -21.90 -8.50 4.69
C TYR A 52 -21.69 -7.58 3.50
N GLU A 53 -22.74 -6.91 3.00
CA GLU A 53 -22.58 -5.89 1.96
C GLU A 53 -21.59 -4.79 2.40
N LEU A 54 -21.75 -4.24 3.61
CA LEU A 54 -20.84 -3.23 4.15
C LEU A 54 -19.42 -3.78 4.37
N GLN A 55 -19.29 -5.01 4.84
CA GLN A 55 -17.99 -5.66 5.01
C GLN A 55 -17.25 -5.85 3.68
N PHE A 56 -17.94 -6.24 2.60
CA PHE A 56 -17.30 -6.34 1.29
C PHE A 56 -16.94 -4.98 0.70
N LEU A 57 -17.78 -3.96 0.90
CA LEU A 57 -17.43 -2.59 0.52
C LEU A 57 -16.18 -2.07 1.25
N ALA A 58 -15.91 -2.58 2.46
CA ALA A 58 -14.74 -2.22 3.26
C ALA A 58 -13.46 -2.97 2.88
N GLN A 59 -13.54 -4.09 2.17
CA GLN A 59 -12.36 -4.83 1.70
C GLN A 59 -11.74 -4.18 0.46
N THR A 60 -11.17 -3.01 0.65
CA THR A 60 -10.70 -2.15 -0.44
C THR A 60 -9.23 -2.33 -0.82
N TYR A 61 -8.45 -3.11 -0.07
CA TYR A 61 -7.02 -3.28 -0.36
C TYR A 61 -6.72 -3.88 -1.74
N PRO A 62 -7.48 -4.87 -2.28
CA PRO A 62 -7.29 -5.31 -3.65
C PRO A 62 -7.47 -4.17 -4.67
N LEU A 63 -8.46 -3.29 -4.47
CA LEU A 63 -8.66 -2.12 -5.33
C LEU A 63 -7.50 -1.13 -5.21
N PHE A 64 -7.00 -0.90 -4.00
CA PHE A 64 -5.83 -0.07 -3.75
C PHE A 64 -4.59 -0.62 -4.45
N ALA A 65 -4.29 -1.90 -4.24
CA ALA A 65 -3.14 -2.59 -4.80
C ALA A 65 -3.15 -2.52 -6.33
N LEU A 66 -4.32 -2.80 -6.96
CA LEU A 66 -4.49 -2.80 -8.41
C LEU A 66 -4.62 -1.40 -9.04
N GLY A 67 -4.57 -0.33 -8.25
CA GLY A 67 -4.70 1.04 -8.74
C GLY A 67 -6.13 1.45 -9.13
N LYS A 68 -7.16 0.71 -8.71
CA LYS A 68 -8.58 1.00 -8.94
C LYS A 68 -9.09 2.04 -7.92
N TRP A 69 -8.39 3.16 -7.81
CA TRP A 69 -8.57 4.12 -6.71
C TRP A 69 -9.87 4.92 -6.80
N ASP A 70 -10.37 5.23 -7.98
CA ASP A 70 -11.69 5.86 -8.13
C ASP A 70 -12.80 4.97 -7.57
N GLU A 71 -12.78 3.69 -7.95
CA GLU A 71 -13.75 2.72 -7.47
C GLU A 71 -13.61 2.46 -5.95
N LEU A 72 -12.39 2.44 -5.44
CA LEU A 72 -12.14 2.36 -4.00
C LEU A 72 -12.80 3.52 -3.25
N LEU A 73 -12.62 4.75 -3.73
CA LEU A 73 -13.21 5.94 -3.11
C LEU A 73 -14.74 5.90 -3.24
N ASP A 74 -15.28 5.49 -4.39
CA ASP A 74 -16.73 5.30 -4.56
C ASP A 74 -17.29 4.30 -3.54
N TRP A 75 -16.60 3.18 -3.31
CA TRP A 75 -17.02 2.18 -2.32
C TRP A 75 -16.94 2.73 -0.89
N ALA A 76 -15.91 3.52 -0.59
CA ALA A 76 -15.78 4.18 0.70
C ALA A 76 -16.95 5.15 0.97
N THR A 77 -17.43 5.88 -0.05
CA THR A 77 -18.60 6.79 0.11
C THR A 77 -19.91 6.05 0.40
N ALA A 78 -20.01 4.76 0.06
CA ALA A 78 -21.18 3.94 0.34
C ALA A 78 -21.25 3.44 1.80
N LEU A 79 -20.17 3.65 2.58
CA LEU A 79 -20.13 3.31 4.00
C LEU A 79 -20.83 4.39 4.85
N PRO A 80 -21.51 4.02 5.96
CA PRO A 80 -22.28 4.95 6.77
C PRO A 80 -21.38 5.79 7.69
N GLU A 81 -20.70 6.80 7.14
CA GLU A 81 -19.73 7.64 7.87
C GLU A 81 -20.35 8.34 9.11
N GLU A 82 -21.57 8.88 8.98
CA GLU A 82 -22.25 9.59 10.07
C GLU A 82 -22.47 8.71 11.32
N ASN A 83 -22.58 7.39 11.13
CA ASN A 83 -22.77 6.40 12.20
C ASN A 83 -21.65 5.35 12.18
N TRP A 84 -20.41 5.77 11.91
CA TRP A 84 -19.28 4.86 11.79
C TRP A 84 -19.08 4.00 13.05
N ILE A 85 -19.45 4.50 14.24
CA ILE A 85 -19.38 3.77 15.52
C ILE A 85 -20.24 2.50 15.47
N ASP A 86 -21.44 2.57 14.88
CA ASP A 86 -22.34 1.40 14.74
C ASP A 86 -21.78 0.38 13.74
N SER A 87 -20.87 0.82 12.86
CA SER A 87 -20.18 0.01 11.86
C SER A 87 -18.67 -0.09 12.15
N ARG A 88 -18.25 0.02 13.41
CA ARG A 88 -16.83 0.18 13.78
C ARG A 88 -15.90 -0.83 13.13
N LEU A 89 -16.31 -2.10 13.07
CA LEU A 89 -15.54 -3.17 12.43
C LEU A 89 -15.21 -2.88 10.96
N VAL A 90 -16.17 -2.35 10.20
CA VAL A 90 -16.01 -1.96 8.79
C VAL A 90 -15.01 -0.82 8.67
N PHE A 91 -15.12 0.18 9.54
CA PHE A 91 -14.21 1.33 9.54
C PHE A 91 -12.79 0.95 9.96
N GLY A 92 -12.62 -0.07 10.81
CA GLY A 92 -11.30 -0.60 11.16
C GLY A 92 -10.54 -1.14 9.94
N THR A 93 -11.25 -1.77 9.00
CA THR A 93 -10.66 -2.30 7.76
C THR A 93 -10.20 -1.18 6.81
N VAL A 94 -10.94 -0.08 6.71
CA VAL A 94 -10.61 1.01 5.79
C VAL A 94 -9.74 2.12 6.39
N ALA A 95 -9.50 2.10 7.71
CA ALA A 95 -8.82 3.17 8.44
C ALA A 95 -7.45 3.55 7.89
N GLY A 96 -6.69 2.55 7.41
CA GLY A 96 -5.38 2.78 6.80
C GLY A 96 -5.48 3.18 5.34
N VAL A 97 -6.02 2.28 4.52
CA VAL A 97 -6.01 2.38 3.04
C VAL A 97 -6.70 3.64 2.53
N ASN A 98 -7.82 4.07 3.12
CA ASN A 98 -8.51 5.28 2.68
C ASN A 98 -7.70 6.55 2.97
N VAL A 99 -6.90 6.57 4.03
CA VAL A 99 -5.97 7.67 4.28
C VAL A 99 -4.83 7.64 3.27
N ILE A 100 -4.26 6.45 3.02
CA ILE A 100 -3.12 6.26 2.11
C ILE A 100 -3.45 6.70 0.68
N VAL A 101 -4.62 6.30 0.14
CA VAL A 101 -5.01 6.68 -1.22
C VAL A 101 -5.18 8.19 -1.38
N ASN A 102 -5.77 8.88 -0.40
CA ASN A 102 -5.92 10.33 -0.42
C ASN A 102 -4.55 11.03 -0.33
N VAL A 103 -3.63 10.51 0.50
CA VAL A 103 -2.24 10.99 0.53
C VAL A 103 -1.57 10.84 -0.83
N TYR A 104 -1.71 9.68 -1.49
CA TYR A 104 -1.11 9.47 -2.80
C TYR A 104 -1.72 10.33 -3.90
N ARG A 105 -3.02 10.67 -3.80
CA ARG A 105 -3.67 11.66 -4.68
C ARG A 105 -3.32 13.11 -4.37
N GLY A 106 -2.66 13.37 -3.24
CA GLY A 106 -2.32 14.73 -2.79
C GLY A 106 -3.42 15.44 -2.01
N ASP A 107 -4.53 14.76 -1.71
CA ASP A 107 -5.60 15.30 -0.88
C ASP A 107 -5.28 15.10 0.62
N LEU A 108 -4.32 15.89 1.11
CA LEU A 108 -3.89 15.83 2.51
C LEU A 108 -4.95 16.34 3.48
N GLU A 109 -5.89 17.18 3.02
CA GLU A 109 -6.99 17.67 3.84
C GLU A 109 -7.97 16.52 4.13
N GLU A 110 -8.40 15.80 3.10
CA GLU A 110 -9.29 14.65 3.27
C GLU A 110 -8.61 13.51 4.04
N ALA A 111 -7.34 13.23 3.75
CA ALA A 111 -6.55 12.26 4.50
C ALA A 111 -6.48 12.60 6.01
N ALA A 112 -6.29 13.89 6.35
CA ALA A 112 -6.27 14.35 7.73
C ALA A 112 -7.66 14.28 8.38
N ARG A 113 -8.72 14.60 7.64
CA ARG A 113 -10.11 14.50 8.11
C ARG A 113 -10.46 13.06 8.47
N LEU A 114 -10.20 12.11 7.56
CA LEU A 114 -10.43 10.67 7.76
C LEU A 114 -9.62 10.12 8.94
N SER A 115 -8.33 10.47 9.02
CA SER A 115 -7.47 10.06 10.13
C SER A 115 -7.96 10.62 11.48
N SER A 116 -8.46 11.85 11.51
CA SER A 116 -9.01 12.49 12.71
C SER A 116 -10.35 11.89 13.12
N MET A 117 -11.23 11.61 12.16
CA MET A 117 -12.52 10.95 12.41
C MET A 117 -12.34 9.61 13.12
N LEU A 118 -11.29 8.86 12.75
CA LEU A 118 -10.99 7.53 13.29
C LEU A 118 -9.99 7.55 14.45
N ALA A 119 -9.71 8.71 15.05
CA ALA A 119 -8.70 8.87 16.09
C ALA A 119 -8.91 7.94 17.31
N GLU A 120 -10.16 7.62 17.67
CA GLU A 120 -10.46 6.69 18.77
C GLU A 120 -9.95 5.26 18.52
N MET A 121 -9.73 4.86 17.26
CA MET A 121 -9.13 3.57 16.91
C MET A 121 -7.66 3.51 17.35
N GLY A 122 -6.94 4.64 17.32
CA GLY A 122 -5.55 4.72 17.77
C GLY A 122 -5.36 4.41 19.27
N SER A 123 -6.43 4.56 20.08
CA SER A 123 -6.46 4.21 21.50
C SER A 123 -7.23 2.92 21.81
N SER A 124 -7.64 2.16 20.79
CA SER A 124 -8.43 0.94 20.97
C SER A 124 -7.66 -0.13 21.76
N ALA A 125 -8.38 -1.02 22.45
CA ALA A 125 -7.76 -2.22 23.03
C ALA A 125 -7.41 -3.26 21.93
N ASP A 126 -8.08 -3.19 20.79
CA ASP A 126 -7.82 -4.05 19.64
C ASP A 126 -6.54 -3.60 18.90
N ALA A 127 -5.57 -4.49 18.79
CA ALA A 127 -4.31 -4.19 18.11
C ALA A 127 -4.51 -3.99 16.60
N GLN A 128 -5.45 -4.67 15.96
CA GLN A 128 -5.71 -4.50 14.52
C GLN A 128 -6.28 -3.11 14.23
N GLU A 129 -7.22 -2.62 15.06
CA GLU A 129 -7.76 -1.26 14.92
C GLU A 129 -6.65 -0.20 15.13
N ARG A 130 -5.84 -0.35 16.17
CA ARG A 130 -4.71 0.56 16.42
C ARG A 130 -3.73 0.55 15.25
N SER A 131 -3.36 -0.62 14.76
CA SER A 131 -2.39 -0.77 13.66
C SER A 131 -2.92 -0.24 12.33
N GLY A 132 -4.20 -0.46 12.02
CA GLY A 132 -4.86 0.09 10.82
C GLY A 132 -4.84 1.62 10.82
N HIS A 133 -5.20 2.25 11.96
CA HIS A 133 -5.13 3.70 12.12
C HIS A 133 -3.70 4.24 12.04
N ALA A 134 -2.77 3.60 12.76
CA ALA A 134 -1.36 3.98 12.79
C ALA A 134 -0.71 3.91 11.41
N CYS A 135 -1.08 2.91 10.60
CA CYS A 135 -0.61 2.74 9.22
C CYS A 135 -1.02 3.91 8.31
N GLY A 136 -2.30 4.31 8.32
CA GLY A 136 -2.74 5.48 7.55
C GLY A 136 -2.09 6.77 8.03
N ARG A 137 -1.96 6.93 9.35
CA ARG A 137 -1.37 8.13 9.95
C ARG A 137 0.14 8.24 9.72
N SER A 138 0.90 7.14 9.68
CA SER A 138 2.33 7.20 9.38
C SER A 138 2.57 7.70 7.94
N ARG A 139 1.75 7.25 7.00
CA ARG A 139 1.75 7.74 5.62
C ARG A 139 1.42 9.25 5.53
N LEU A 140 0.43 9.71 6.28
CA LEU A 140 0.07 11.14 6.33
C LEU A 140 1.21 11.99 6.90
N LEU A 141 1.83 11.57 8.01
CA LEU A 141 2.97 12.27 8.61
C LEU A 141 4.14 12.39 7.64
N LEU A 142 4.42 11.32 6.89
CA LEU A 142 5.48 11.33 5.89
C LEU A 142 5.22 12.37 4.79
N ALA A 143 3.99 12.43 4.28
CA ALA A 143 3.59 13.44 3.28
C ALA A 143 3.61 14.87 3.80
N GLN A 144 3.42 15.06 5.11
CA GLN A 144 3.55 16.36 5.79
C GLN A 144 5.01 16.74 6.12
N GLY A 145 5.97 15.85 5.82
CA GLY A 145 7.39 16.07 6.06
C GLY A 145 7.87 15.65 7.45
N ASP A 146 7.00 15.09 8.30
CA ASP A 146 7.38 14.54 9.61
C ASP A 146 7.82 13.07 9.47
N ALA A 147 8.97 12.86 8.85
CA ALA A 147 9.54 11.53 8.66
C ALA A 147 9.87 10.83 10.00
N ALA A 148 10.27 11.58 11.03
CA ALA A 148 10.57 11.00 12.34
C ALA A 148 9.30 10.47 13.03
N GLY A 149 8.22 11.25 13.03
CA GLY A 149 6.92 10.80 13.54
C GLY A 149 6.34 9.64 12.73
N ALA A 150 6.49 9.69 11.40
CA ALA A 150 6.07 8.60 10.51
C ALA A 150 6.80 7.29 10.83
N LEU A 151 8.12 7.32 10.96
CA LEU A 151 8.94 6.15 11.31
C LEU A 151 8.52 5.58 12.67
N HIS A 152 8.43 6.43 13.70
CA HIS A 152 8.05 6.00 15.03
C HIS A 152 6.71 5.27 15.04
N LEU A 153 5.70 5.82 14.34
CA LEU A 153 4.38 5.23 14.28
C LEU A 153 4.37 3.93 13.46
N ALA A 154 5.09 3.89 12.34
CA ALA A 154 5.23 2.68 11.54
C ALA A 154 5.91 1.53 12.33
N GLU A 155 6.94 1.84 13.13
CA GLU A 155 7.61 0.85 13.99
C GLU A 155 6.65 0.21 15.00
N THR A 156 5.70 0.97 15.56
CA THR A 156 4.68 0.36 16.46
C THR A 156 3.79 -0.66 15.75
N VAL A 157 3.54 -0.47 14.44
CA VAL A 157 2.79 -1.42 13.63
C VAL A 157 3.64 -2.66 13.32
N LEU A 158 4.93 -2.48 13.05
CA LEU A 158 5.86 -3.59 12.79
C LEU A 158 6.01 -4.51 14.01
N VAL A 159 6.02 -3.96 15.23
CA VAL A 159 5.97 -4.77 16.47
C VAL A 159 4.72 -5.65 16.51
N THR A 160 3.56 -5.12 16.10
CA THR A 160 2.34 -5.92 15.98
C THR A 160 2.48 -7.00 14.88
N GLY A 161 3.24 -6.71 13.82
CA GLY A 161 3.59 -7.67 12.76
C GLY A 161 4.42 -8.85 13.24
N GLU A 162 5.29 -8.67 14.24
CA GLU A 162 6.04 -9.78 14.85
C GLU A 162 5.11 -10.75 15.61
N GLU A 163 4.04 -10.23 16.20
CA GLU A 163 3.06 -11.01 16.95
C GLU A 163 1.98 -11.66 16.05
N MET A 164 1.51 -10.93 15.04
CA MET A 164 0.34 -11.31 14.22
C MET A 164 0.67 -11.72 12.77
N GLY A 165 1.92 -11.53 12.35
CA GLY A 165 2.39 -11.84 11.00
C GLY A 165 2.49 -10.62 10.07
N PHE A 166 3.50 -10.64 9.20
CA PHE A 166 3.80 -9.59 8.23
C PHE A 166 2.93 -9.60 6.97
N THR A 167 2.02 -10.58 6.85
CA THR A 167 1.13 -10.70 5.68
C THR A 167 -0.06 -9.75 5.75
N GLN A 168 -0.33 -9.16 6.92
CA GLN A 168 -1.40 -8.20 7.12
C GLN A 168 -1.17 -6.91 6.32
N GLU A 169 -2.22 -6.40 5.69
CA GLU A 169 -2.18 -5.26 4.77
C GLU A 169 -1.60 -4.01 5.43
N TYR A 170 -2.07 -3.68 6.65
CA TYR A 170 -1.56 -2.54 7.41
C TYR A 170 -0.08 -2.70 7.83
N VAL A 171 0.41 -3.92 8.03
CA VAL A 171 1.83 -4.17 8.34
C VAL A 171 2.68 -3.98 7.08
N LYS A 172 2.21 -4.49 5.94
CA LYS A 172 2.86 -4.31 4.62
C LYS A 172 3.04 -2.83 4.30
N GLU A 173 1.97 -2.05 4.41
CA GLU A 173 1.99 -0.62 4.12
C GLU A 173 2.80 0.19 5.15
N ALA A 174 2.76 -0.20 6.44
CA ALA A 174 3.61 0.42 7.46
C ALA A 174 5.10 0.15 7.22
N PHE A 175 5.47 -1.03 6.73
CA PHE A 175 6.84 -1.36 6.36
C PHE A 175 7.37 -0.43 5.26
N VAL A 176 6.54 -0.17 4.24
CA VAL A 176 6.87 0.82 3.20
C VAL A 176 7.08 2.21 3.82
N ALA A 177 6.15 2.67 4.66
CA ALA A 177 6.24 3.99 5.29
C ALA A 177 7.51 4.12 6.16
N ALA A 178 7.89 3.08 6.90
CA ALA A 178 9.11 3.07 7.71
C ALA A 178 10.38 3.22 6.87
N LEU A 179 10.46 2.48 5.76
CA LEU A 179 11.61 2.54 4.85
C LEU A 179 11.70 3.87 4.10
N GLU A 180 10.57 4.42 3.65
CA GLU A 180 10.54 5.74 3.03
C GLU A 180 10.90 6.85 4.04
N ALA A 181 10.45 6.74 5.28
CA ALA A 181 10.85 7.63 6.36
C ALA A 181 12.36 7.57 6.64
N ALA A 182 12.93 6.36 6.74
CA ALA A 182 14.36 6.17 6.91
C ALA A 182 15.17 6.79 5.75
N ALA A 183 14.71 6.61 4.51
CA ALA A 183 15.33 7.22 3.33
C ALA A 183 15.27 8.76 3.37
N GLN A 184 14.12 9.35 3.77
CA GLN A 184 13.96 10.80 3.90
C GLN A 184 14.85 11.38 5.02
N LEU A 185 15.02 10.63 6.12
CA LEU A 185 15.95 10.96 7.21
C LEU A 185 17.42 10.70 6.85
N ARG A 186 17.69 10.04 5.71
CA ARG A 186 19.01 9.54 5.29
C ARG A 186 19.64 8.59 6.31
N ASP A 187 18.81 7.85 7.04
CA ASP A 187 19.23 6.87 8.02
C ASP A 187 19.41 5.49 7.37
N ALA A 188 20.58 5.30 6.73
CA ALA A 188 20.90 4.04 6.08
C ALA A 188 20.97 2.87 7.06
N ALA A 189 21.37 3.10 8.31
CA ALA A 189 21.45 2.05 9.32
C ALA A 189 20.04 1.54 9.69
N LYS A 190 19.08 2.45 9.89
CA LYS A 190 17.68 2.07 10.11
C LYS A 190 17.08 1.34 8.91
N ALA A 191 17.37 1.78 7.68
CA ALA A 191 16.90 1.06 6.50
C ALA A 191 17.48 -0.36 6.39
N GLU A 192 18.74 -0.56 6.74
CA GLU A 192 19.37 -1.89 6.80
C GLU A 192 18.71 -2.78 7.87
N GLU A 193 18.44 -2.24 9.05
CA GLU A 193 17.71 -2.93 10.14
C GLU A 193 16.32 -3.39 9.67
N LEU A 194 15.56 -2.49 9.04
CA LEU A 194 14.22 -2.78 8.53
C LEU A 194 14.25 -3.85 7.42
N VAL A 195 15.18 -3.78 6.47
CA VAL A 195 15.32 -4.81 5.43
C VAL A 195 15.69 -6.17 6.05
N ALA A 196 16.56 -6.20 7.06
CA ALA A 196 16.95 -7.43 7.74
C ALA A 196 15.79 -8.13 8.46
N LEU A 197 14.80 -7.37 8.94
CA LEU A 197 13.57 -7.92 9.53
C LEU A 197 12.84 -8.84 8.54
N ILE A 198 12.75 -8.43 7.27
CA ILE A 198 12.09 -9.20 6.21
C ILE A 198 12.93 -10.40 5.77
N ASP A 199 14.26 -10.25 5.74
CA ASP A 199 15.17 -11.37 5.40
C ASP A 199 15.10 -12.52 6.41
N ALA A 200 14.77 -12.21 7.67
CA ALA A 200 14.63 -13.20 8.73
C ALA A 200 13.31 -13.98 8.65
N LEU A 201 12.36 -13.58 7.81
CA LEU A 201 11.07 -14.26 7.70
C LEU A 201 11.23 -15.64 7.03
N PRO A 202 10.53 -16.67 7.53
CA PRO A 202 10.46 -17.97 6.85
C PRO A 202 9.92 -17.82 5.43
N PRO A 203 10.38 -18.62 4.43
CA PRO A 203 9.94 -18.49 3.04
C PRO A 203 8.41 -18.57 2.83
N GLY A 204 7.70 -19.33 3.66
CA GLY A 204 6.23 -19.43 3.60
C GLY A 204 5.48 -18.20 4.14
N ASN A 205 6.18 -17.30 4.82
CA ASN A 205 5.64 -16.11 5.46
C ASN A 205 6.21 -14.82 4.84
N LEU A 206 6.85 -14.93 3.67
CA LEU A 206 7.47 -13.81 2.97
C LEU A 206 6.66 -13.44 1.71
N PRO A 207 5.67 -12.53 1.83
CA PRO A 207 4.96 -11.98 0.68
C PRO A 207 5.92 -11.47 -0.40
N GLN A 208 5.59 -11.71 -1.66
CA GLN A 208 6.32 -11.17 -2.80
C GLN A 208 6.33 -9.64 -2.77
N PHE A 209 5.26 -9.03 -2.27
CA PHE A 209 5.20 -7.59 -2.05
C PHE A 209 6.36 -7.10 -1.17
N LEU A 210 6.59 -7.73 -0.02
CA LEU A 210 7.68 -7.34 0.89
C LEU A 210 9.06 -7.62 0.29
N GLN A 211 9.19 -8.64 -0.56
CA GLN A 211 10.42 -8.85 -1.33
C GLN A 211 10.69 -7.70 -2.29
N ALA A 212 9.66 -7.20 -3.00
CA ALA A 212 9.78 -6.06 -3.90
C ALA A 212 10.18 -4.79 -3.15
N VAL A 213 9.55 -4.53 -2.00
CA VAL A 213 9.90 -3.40 -1.11
C VAL A 213 11.36 -3.51 -0.66
N SER A 214 11.78 -4.67 -0.13
CA SER A 214 13.17 -4.88 0.29
C SER A 214 14.17 -4.70 -0.85
N MET A 215 13.84 -5.12 -2.08
CA MET A 215 14.69 -4.89 -3.26
C MET A 215 14.80 -3.41 -3.62
N ARG A 216 13.69 -2.65 -3.60
CA ARG A 216 13.66 -1.20 -3.83
C ARG A 216 14.59 -0.46 -2.85
N PHE A 217 14.49 -0.75 -1.55
CA PHE A 217 15.31 -0.07 -0.55
C PHE A 217 16.76 -0.56 -0.49
N ARG A 218 17.03 -1.81 -0.86
CA ARG A 218 18.41 -2.26 -1.11
C ARG A 218 19.03 -1.53 -2.30
N ALA A 219 18.25 -1.20 -3.34
CA ALA A 219 18.76 -0.43 -4.46
C ALA A 219 19.19 0.98 -4.01
N TRP A 220 18.38 1.61 -3.16
CA TRP A 220 18.72 2.87 -2.51
C TRP A 220 19.98 2.76 -1.63
N LEU A 221 20.08 1.73 -0.77
CA LEU A 221 21.27 1.48 0.05
C LEU A 221 22.53 1.26 -0.80
N ALA A 222 22.43 0.48 -1.88
CA ALA A 222 23.53 0.25 -2.82
C ALA A 222 23.97 1.56 -3.48
N HIS A 223 23.03 2.44 -3.85
CA HIS A 223 23.35 3.78 -4.32
C HIS A 223 24.12 4.60 -3.28
N VAL A 224 23.66 4.63 -2.02
CA VAL A 224 24.35 5.32 -0.91
C VAL A 224 25.78 4.80 -0.71
N LYS A 225 26.01 3.50 -0.93
CA LYS A 225 27.32 2.84 -0.84
C LYS A 225 28.20 2.99 -2.08
N GLY A 226 27.68 3.56 -3.17
CA GLY A 226 28.39 3.67 -4.45
C GLY A 226 28.46 2.35 -5.25
N GLU A 227 27.59 1.39 -4.95
CA GLU A 227 27.53 0.07 -5.58
C GLU A 227 26.63 0.10 -6.83
N SER A 228 27.01 0.88 -7.85
CA SER A 228 26.15 1.21 -9.00
C SER A 228 25.53 -0.01 -9.71
N GLU A 229 26.30 -1.07 -9.97
CA GLU A 229 25.75 -2.25 -10.62
C GLU A 229 24.72 -2.99 -9.75
N ALA A 230 24.92 -2.99 -8.42
CA ALA A 230 23.98 -3.60 -7.49
C ALA A 230 22.68 -2.80 -7.45
N ALA A 231 22.77 -1.46 -7.38
CA ALA A 231 21.62 -0.56 -7.42
C ALA A 231 20.76 -0.80 -8.68
N GLU A 232 21.39 -0.82 -9.87
CA GLU A 232 20.66 -1.04 -11.13
C GLU A 232 19.95 -2.40 -11.18
N ARG A 233 20.64 -3.48 -10.78
CA ARG A 233 20.04 -4.83 -10.76
C ARG A 233 18.84 -4.89 -9.81
N LEU A 234 18.95 -4.25 -8.64
CA LEU A 234 17.91 -4.27 -7.61
C LEU A 234 16.68 -3.45 -8.02
N PHE A 235 16.86 -2.26 -8.61
CA PHE A 235 15.76 -1.48 -9.18
C PHE A 235 14.99 -2.25 -10.25
N LYS A 236 15.70 -2.83 -11.23
CA LYS A 236 15.07 -3.64 -12.29
C LYS A 236 14.26 -4.80 -11.73
N ARG A 237 14.77 -5.47 -10.69
CA ARG A 237 14.09 -6.61 -10.09
C ARG A 237 12.87 -6.19 -9.26
N ALA A 238 12.97 -5.11 -8.49
CA ALA A 238 11.85 -4.55 -7.76
C ALA A 238 10.71 -4.12 -8.71
N SER A 239 11.00 -3.35 -9.76
CA SER A 239 10.01 -2.97 -10.77
C SER A 239 9.38 -4.17 -11.48
N SER A 240 10.17 -5.21 -11.81
CA SER A 240 9.63 -6.42 -12.42
C SER A 240 8.63 -7.12 -11.51
N LEU A 241 8.95 -7.23 -10.21
CA LEU A 241 8.07 -7.88 -9.24
C LEU A 241 6.78 -7.09 -9.00
N TYR A 242 6.83 -5.75 -8.92
CA TYR A 242 5.61 -4.94 -8.84
C TYR A 242 4.73 -5.06 -10.09
N ARG A 243 5.34 -5.26 -11.27
CA ARG A 243 4.61 -5.52 -12.50
C ARG A 243 3.92 -6.88 -12.47
N GLU A 244 4.60 -7.91 -11.99
CA GLU A 244 4.02 -9.27 -11.80
C GLU A 244 2.86 -9.27 -10.80
N LEU A 245 2.96 -8.46 -9.74
CA LEU A 245 1.91 -8.30 -8.73
C LEU A 245 0.76 -7.36 -9.16
N ALA A 246 0.83 -6.77 -10.37
CA ALA A 246 -0.12 -5.78 -10.86
C ALA A 246 -0.30 -4.59 -9.90
N MET A 247 0.78 -4.09 -9.29
CA MET A 247 0.76 -2.95 -8.37
C MET A 247 1.29 -1.67 -9.05
N PRO A 248 0.44 -0.93 -9.80
CA PRO A 248 0.89 0.17 -10.65
C PRO A 248 1.56 1.30 -9.86
N PHE A 249 1.04 1.68 -8.70
CA PHE A 249 1.63 2.77 -7.92
C PHE A 249 3.07 2.45 -7.51
N TYR A 250 3.31 1.28 -6.95
CA TYR A 250 4.63 0.86 -6.51
C TYR A 250 5.60 0.59 -7.65
N LEU A 251 5.10 0.09 -8.78
CA LEU A 251 5.85 0.01 -10.02
C LEU A 251 6.32 1.40 -10.44
N ALA A 252 5.42 2.38 -10.54
CA ALA A 252 5.74 3.74 -10.97
C ALA A 252 6.70 4.44 -10.01
N ALA A 253 6.50 4.32 -8.70
CA ALA A 253 7.40 4.89 -7.69
C ALA A 253 8.82 4.33 -7.81
N THR A 254 8.96 3.01 -7.95
CA THR A 254 10.26 2.35 -8.10
C THR A 254 10.93 2.69 -9.43
N THR A 255 10.17 2.72 -10.52
CA THR A 255 10.65 3.09 -11.85
C THR A 255 11.11 4.55 -11.89
N LEU A 256 10.40 5.44 -11.21
CA LEU A 256 10.80 6.84 -11.09
C LEU A 256 12.10 7.00 -10.31
N GLU A 257 12.24 6.33 -9.16
CA GLU A 257 13.48 6.35 -8.37
C GLU A 257 14.67 5.75 -9.13
N TYR A 258 14.41 4.73 -9.95
CA TYR A 258 15.43 4.18 -10.84
C TYR A 258 15.86 5.20 -11.91
N ALA A 259 14.91 5.96 -12.46
CA ALA A 259 15.20 7.03 -13.41
C ALA A 259 16.04 8.15 -12.76
N GLU A 260 15.69 8.58 -11.55
CA GLU A 260 16.47 9.56 -10.76
C GLU A 260 17.90 9.07 -10.52
N TRP A 261 18.06 7.78 -10.20
CA TRP A 261 19.36 7.17 -10.04
C TRP A 261 20.17 7.19 -11.36
N LEU A 262 19.54 6.87 -12.50
CA LEU A 262 20.20 6.92 -13.82
C LEU A 262 20.64 8.34 -14.19
N GLU A 263 19.84 9.36 -13.91
CA GLU A 263 20.25 10.75 -14.10
C GLU A 263 21.48 11.11 -13.24
N HIS A 264 21.51 10.65 -11.99
CA HIS A 264 22.69 10.81 -11.14
C HIS A 264 23.94 10.09 -11.69
N GLN A 265 23.77 9.05 -12.51
CA GLN A 265 24.86 8.39 -13.24
C GLN A 265 25.20 9.05 -14.59
N GLY A 266 24.50 10.11 -14.99
CA GLY A 266 24.67 10.74 -16.30
C GLY A 266 24.11 9.92 -17.47
N ARG A 267 23.07 9.12 -17.22
CA ARG A 267 22.42 8.23 -18.21
C ARG A 267 21.00 8.70 -18.53
N GLN A 268 20.86 9.94 -18.98
CA GLN A 268 19.56 10.58 -19.27
C GLN A 268 18.76 9.84 -20.36
N GLU A 269 19.43 9.31 -21.39
CA GLU A 269 18.77 8.55 -22.46
C GLU A 269 18.07 7.29 -21.92
N ASP A 270 18.68 6.63 -20.93
CA ASP A 270 18.09 5.46 -20.26
C ASP A 270 16.99 5.85 -19.26
N ALA A 271 17.08 7.03 -18.64
CA ALA A 271 16.11 7.53 -17.67
C ALA A 271 14.78 7.95 -18.34
N THR A 272 14.86 8.57 -19.52
CA THR A 272 13.70 9.13 -20.24
C THR A 272 12.51 8.16 -20.39
N PRO A 273 12.68 6.92 -20.89
CA PRO A 273 11.55 5.98 -21.01
C PRO A 273 10.94 5.59 -19.66
N LEU A 274 11.75 5.51 -18.60
CA LEU A 274 11.27 5.18 -17.26
C LEU A 274 10.43 6.32 -16.66
N VAL A 275 10.85 7.58 -16.86
CA VAL A 275 10.07 8.75 -16.45
C VAL A 275 8.73 8.78 -17.18
N SER A 276 8.71 8.48 -18.48
CA SER A 276 7.48 8.41 -19.28
C SER A 276 6.53 7.34 -18.73
N GLU A 277 7.01 6.12 -18.48
CA GLU A 277 6.20 5.03 -17.92
C GLU A 277 5.62 5.42 -16.55
N ALA A 278 6.46 5.96 -15.64
CA ALA A 278 6.01 6.36 -14.32
C ALA A 278 4.95 7.47 -14.39
N ARG A 279 5.15 8.45 -15.27
CA ARG A 279 4.22 9.56 -15.49
C ARG A 279 2.85 9.07 -15.96
N GLU A 280 2.80 8.21 -16.99
CA GLU A 280 1.54 7.63 -17.49
C GLU A 280 0.78 6.85 -16.42
N ILE A 281 1.50 6.16 -15.52
CA ILE A 281 0.87 5.47 -14.40
C ILE A 281 0.33 6.47 -13.37
N PHE A 282 1.12 7.45 -12.95
CA PHE A 282 0.68 8.45 -11.96
C PHE A 282 -0.49 9.30 -12.47
N GLU A 283 -0.51 9.67 -13.75
CA GLU A 283 -1.63 10.35 -14.39
C GLU A 283 -2.93 9.52 -14.28
N ARG A 284 -2.88 8.22 -14.61
CA ARG A 284 -4.05 7.33 -14.50
C ARG A 284 -4.54 7.13 -13.07
N LEU A 285 -3.62 7.12 -12.11
CA LEU A 285 -3.96 6.96 -10.69
C LEU A 285 -4.49 8.27 -10.06
N GLY A 286 -4.23 9.41 -10.70
CA GLY A 286 -4.44 10.74 -10.11
C GLY A 286 -3.43 11.04 -8.98
N ALA A 287 -2.23 10.44 -9.03
CA ALA A 287 -1.22 10.58 -8.00
C ALA A 287 -0.43 11.89 -8.13
N ALA A 288 -1.09 13.04 -7.92
CA ALA A 288 -0.56 14.36 -8.25
C ALA A 288 0.83 14.67 -7.67
N PRO A 289 1.14 14.40 -6.38
CA PRO A 289 2.47 14.68 -5.83
C PRO A 289 3.60 13.90 -6.53
N TRP A 290 3.30 12.68 -6.99
CA TRP A 290 4.25 11.83 -7.70
C TRP A 290 4.38 12.22 -9.17
N LEU A 291 3.29 12.65 -9.79
CA LEU A 291 3.31 13.23 -11.13
C LEU A 291 4.20 14.49 -11.16
N GLU A 292 4.03 15.40 -10.20
CA GLU A 292 4.87 16.60 -10.05
C GLU A 292 6.35 16.25 -9.81
N ARG A 293 6.64 15.13 -9.12
CA ARG A 293 8.01 14.62 -8.96
C ARG A 293 8.58 14.14 -10.30
N ALA A 294 7.81 13.41 -11.11
CA ALA A 294 8.23 12.94 -12.42
C ALA A 294 8.45 14.09 -13.42
N GLU A 295 7.62 15.13 -13.38
CA GLU A 295 7.75 16.30 -14.26
C GLU A 295 9.02 17.11 -13.98
N ARG A 296 9.45 17.21 -12.71
CA ARG A 296 10.69 17.91 -12.33
C ARG A 296 11.95 17.29 -12.95
N ILE A 297 11.97 15.97 -13.12
CA ILE A 297 13.06 15.25 -13.79
C ILE A 297 13.10 15.62 -15.28
N SER A 298 11.94 15.58 -15.94
CA SER A 298 11.83 15.90 -17.37
C SER A 298 12.29 17.33 -17.69
N VAL A 299 12.02 18.29 -16.80
CA VAL A 299 12.45 19.69 -16.96
C VAL A 299 13.97 19.82 -16.78
N ALA A 300 14.57 19.10 -15.83
CA ALA A 300 16.03 19.11 -15.64
C ALA A 300 16.78 18.54 -16.85
N ALA A 301 16.24 17.48 -17.46
CA ALA A 301 16.77 16.90 -18.70
C ALA A 301 16.68 17.87 -19.89
N GLN A 302 15.60 18.65 -20.01
CA GLN A 302 15.45 19.65 -21.08
C GLN A 302 16.35 20.89 -20.93
N MET A 303 16.73 21.25 -19.69
CA MET A 303 17.63 22.39 -19.44
C MET A 303 19.12 22.05 -19.61
N THR A 304 19.48 20.76 -19.63
CA THR A 304 20.86 20.28 -19.73
C THR A 304 21.26 19.79 -21.13
N ALA A 305 20.29 19.67 -22.04
CA ALA A 305 20.47 19.37 -23.47
C ALA A 305 20.65 20.65 -24.31
#